data_AF-M3D807-F1
#
_entry.id   AF-M3D807-F1
#
_cell.length_a   1.000
_cell.length_b   1.000
_cell.length_c   1.000
_cell.angle_alpha   90.00
_cell.angle_beta   90.00
_cell.angle_gamma   90.00
#
_symmetry.space_group_name_H-M   'P 1'
#
loop_
_entity.id
_entity.type
_entity.pdbx_description
1 polymer ?
#
loop_
_entity_poly.entity_id
_entity_poly.type
_entity_poly.pdbx_seq_one_letter_code
_entity_poly.pdbx_strand_id
1 'polypeptide(L)'
;MYPRVRIEGGGRTVVSQAGGVLLGETVRKAGLDTAISAALTPWRKTRAVHDPGKILLDVALAVALGGDCLADVAMLRAEPAVFGPVASDPTVSRLIDTLAASGEKALRAIRAARAEVRRHVWRLAGREAPDAGGTVTVDLDGVLVIAHSDKEDAAPTWQRTYGHHPLMGFVDHGPGGTGEPVAALLRPGNAGSVRHEVAQFEWLHRLEVRLMSKV
;
A
#
# COMPACT_ATOMS: atom_id res chain seq x y z
N MET A 1 -7.56 13.47 -8.06
CA MET A 1 -8.07 13.08 -6.72
C MET A 1 -7.64 14.03 -5.61
N TYR A 2 -6.37 14.44 -5.58
CA TYR A 2 -5.83 15.44 -4.66
C TYR A 2 -5.82 16.84 -5.31
N PRO A 3 -6.08 17.93 -4.55
CA PRO A 3 -5.88 19.30 -5.02
C PRO A 3 -4.45 19.55 -5.51
N ARG A 4 -4.30 20.44 -6.51
CA ARG A 4 -2.98 21.00 -6.82
C ARG A 4 -2.72 22.17 -5.89
N VAL A 5 -1.75 22.00 -5.00
CA VAL A 5 -1.34 23.07 -4.09
C VAL A 5 -0.60 24.15 -4.87
N ARG A 6 -0.94 25.41 -4.63
CA ARG A 6 -0.21 26.60 -5.09
C ARG A 6 0.42 27.27 -3.87
N ILE A 7 1.66 27.73 -4.02
CA ILE A 7 2.38 28.42 -2.95
C ILE A 7 2.34 29.91 -3.26
N GLU A 8 1.78 30.69 -2.33
CA GLU A 8 1.68 32.14 -2.42
C GLU A 8 2.30 32.76 -1.14
N GLY A 9 2.99 33.88 -1.28
CA GLY A 9 3.57 34.61 -0.15
C GLY A 9 2.51 35.43 0.61
N GLY A 10 2.75 35.69 1.90
CA GLY A 10 1.90 36.57 2.72
C GLY A 10 0.69 35.91 3.39
N GLY A 11 0.53 34.59 3.26
CA GLY A 11 -0.50 33.83 3.96
C GLY A 11 -0.24 33.72 5.47
N ARG A 12 -1.32 33.57 6.26
CA ARG A 12 -1.27 33.33 7.73
C ARG A 12 -1.65 31.89 8.11
N THR A 13 -1.79 31.01 7.14
CA THR A 13 -2.23 29.62 7.33
C THR A 13 -1.03 28.70 7.58
N VAL A 14 -1.18 27.76 8.50
CA VAL A 14 -0.20 26.71 8.78
C VAL A 14 -0.70 25.39 8.21
N VAL A 15 0.19 24.63 7.60
CA VAL A 15 -0.05 23.27 7.11
C VAL A 15 0.93 22.36 7.86
N SER A 16 0.40 21.47 8.69
CA SER A 16 1.20 20.56 9.53
C SER A 16 1.77 19.41 8.70
N GLN A 17 1.07 18.97 7.65
CA GLN A 17 1.47 17.84 6.80
C GLN A 17 1.94 18.27 5.40
N ALA A 18 2.70 19.35 5.30
CA ALA A 18 3.19 19.88 4.02
C ALA A 18 4.05 18.85 3.24
N GLY A 19 4.75 17.94 3.93
CA GLY A 19 5.49 16.84 3.30
C GLY A 19 4.60 15.85 2.54
N GLY A 20 3.33 15.71 2.93
CA GLY A 20 2.35 14.86 2.26
C GLY A 20 1.99 15.31 0.84
N VAL A 21 2.27 16.56 0.48
CA VAL A 21 2.06 17.08 -0.89
C VAL A 21 2.85 16.25 -1.90
N LEU A 22 4.11 15.93 -1.61
CA LEU A 22 4.95 15.12 -2.53
C LEU A 22 4.40 13.71 -2.72
N LEU A 23 3.79 13.12 -1.68
CA LEU A 23 3.13 11.82 -1.78
C LEU A 23 1.90 11.90 -2.68
N GLY A 24 1.04 12.91 -2.48
CA GLY A 24 -0.12 13.15 -3.35
C GLY A 24 0.27 13.41 -4.82
N GLU A 25 1.35 14.16 -5.03
CA GLU A 25 1.90 14.42 -6.36
C GLU A 25 2.50 13.16 -6.99
N THR A 26 3.15 12.30 -6.21
CA THR A 26 3.65 10.98 -6.66
C THR A 26 2.50 10.08 -7.09
N VAL A 27 1.45 9.96 -6.27
CA VAL A 27 0.24 9.20 -6.60
C VAL A 27 -0.35 9.66 -7.93
N ARG A 28 -0.44 10.98 -8.15
CA ARG A 28 -0.97 11.58 -9.38
C ARG A 28 -0.04 11.37 -10.58
N LYS A 29 1.27 11.56 -10.42
CA LYS A 29 2.26 11.45 -11.50
C LYS A 29 2.48 10.00 -11.93
N ALA A 30 2.40 9.05 -10.99
CA ALA A 30 2.46 7.62 -11.27
C ALA A 30 1.14 7.09 -11.88
N GLY A 31 0.05 7.86 -11.84
CA GLY A 31 -1.27 7.42 -12.29
C GLY A 31 -1.96 6.44 -11.33
N LEU A 32 -1.47 6.34 -10.08
CA LEU A 32 -2.00 5.42 -9.09
C LEU A 32 -3.43 5.76 -8.67
N ASP A 33 -3.77 7.05 -8.61
CA ASP A 33 -5.14 7.51 -8.30
C ASP A 33 -6.14 6.99 -9.33
N THR A 34 -5.81 7.11 -10.60
CA THR A 34 -6.68 6.72 -11.71
C THR A 34 -6.82 5.20 -11.77
N ALA A 35 -5.71 4.46 -11.68
CA ALA A 35 -5.70 3.00 -11.76
C ALA A 35 -6.49 2.35 -10.61
N ILE A 36 -6.25 2.80 -9.37
CA ILE A 36 -6.94 2.25 -8.19
C ILE A 36 -8.42 2.63 -8.19
N SER A 37 -8.78 3.86 -8.59
CA SER A 37 -10.19 4.27 -8.71
C SER A 37 -10.95 3.39 -9.72
N ALA A 38 -10.36 3.15 -10.89
CA ALA A 38 -10.93 2.28 -11.90
C ALA A 38 -11.08 0.85 -11.37
N ALA A 39 -10.02 0.29 -10.77
CA ALA A 39 -10.03 -1.08 -10.25
C ALA A 39 -11.05 -1.29 -9.13
N LEU A 40 -11.31 -0.28 -8.30
CA LEU A 40 -12.27 -0.36 -7.19
C LEU A 40 -13.69 0.07 -7.54
N THR A 41 -13.97 0.41 -8.81
CA THR A 41 -15.32 0.73 -9.30
C THR A 41 -16.38 -0.31 -8.92
N PRO A 42 -16.13 -1.63 -8.98
CA PRO A 42 -17.13 -2.64 -8.58
C PRO A 42 -17.59 -2.55 -7.12
N TRP A 43 -16.84 -1.88 -6.25
CA TRP A 43 -17.18 -1.67 -4.83
C TRP A 43 -17.72 -0.25 -4.55
N ARG A 44 -17.82 0.60 -5.58
CA ARG A 44 -18.39 1.92 -5.45
C ARG A 44 -19.92 1.84 -5.43
N LYS A 45 -20.53 2.21 -4.30
CA LYS A 45 -22.00 2.33 -4.19
C LYS A 45 -22.50 3.48 -5.06
N THR A 46 -23.70 3.35 -5.65
CA THR A 46 -24.31 4.37 -6.52
C THR A 46 -24.39 5.76 -5.87
N ARG A 47 -24.62 5.81 -4.55
CA ARG A 47 -24.72 7.06 -3.76
C ARG A 47 -23.43 7.40 -3.00
N ALA A 48 -22.30 6.78 -3.35
CA ALA A 48 -21.04 7.05 -2.68
C ALA A 48 -20.51 8.45 -3.05
N VAL A 49 -20.38 9.31 -2.03
CA VAL A 49 -19.74 10.62 -2.16
C VAL A 49 -18.22 10.47 -2.32
N HIS A 50 -17.61 9.59 -1.52
CA HIS A 50 -16.18 9.31 -1.56
C HIS A 50 -15.88 8.16 -2.52
N ASP A 51 -14.84 8.34 -3.34
CA ASP A 51 -14.34 7.29 -4.21
C ASP A 51 -13.57 6.24 -3.38
N PRO A 52 -13.83 4.92 -3.56
CA PRO A 52 -13.16 3.88 -2.78
C PRO A 52 -11.64 3.86 -3.01
N GLY A 53 -11.18 4.21 -4.21
CA GLY A 53 -9.76 4.35 -4.50
C GLY A 53 -9.12 5.51 -3.76
N LYS A 54 -9.82 6.65 -3.67
CA LYS A 54 -9.35 7.79 -2.87
C LYS A 54 -9.24 7.42 -1.39
N ILE A 55 -10.23 6.71 -0.84
CA ILE A 55 -10.21 6.29 0.58
C ILE A 55 -8.99 5.39 0.85
N LEU A 56 -8.74 4.41 -0.01
CA LEU A 56 -7.59 3.52 0.16
C LEU A 56 -6.25 4.27 0.08
N LEU A 57 -6.14 5.25 -0.82
CA LEU A 57 -4.96 6.09 -0.95
C LEU A 57 -4.80 7.04 0.25
N ASP A 58 -5.89 7.55 0.82
CA ASP A 58 -5.84 8.38 2.02
C ASP A 58 -5.38 7.60 3.25
N VAL A 59 -5.79 6.33 3.39
CA VAL A 59 -5.22 5.44 4.41
C VAL A 59 -3.72 5.24 4.19
N ALA A 60 -3.29 5.00 2.95
CA ALA A 60 -1.87 4.83 2.63
C ALA A 60 -1.05 6.11 2.91
N LEU A 61 -1.60 7.29 2.61
CA LEU A 61 -0.98 8.59 2.92
C LEU A 61 -0.91 8.81 4.44
N ALA A 62 -1.96 8.47 5.19
CA ALA A 62 -1.95 8.59 6.64
C ALA A 62 -0.85 7.72 7.26
N VAL A 63 -0.71 6.47 6.81
CA VAL A 63 0.38 5.57 7.25
C VAL A 63 1.76 6.14 6.89
N ALA A 64 1.93 6.65 5.67
CA ALA A 64 3.19 7.25 5.23
C ALA A 64 3.57 8.52 6.03
N LEU A 65 2.58 9.19 6.63
CA LEU A 65 2.77 10.35 7.50
C LEU A 65 2.84 9.98 9.00
N GLY A 66 2.95 8.68 9.31
CA GLY A 66 3.17 8.18 10.67
C GLY A 66 1.91 7.72 11.41
N GLY A 67 0.76 7.65 10.74
CA GLY A 67 -0.44 7.03 11.30
C GLY A 67 -0.29 5.51 11.45
N ASP A 68 -0.87 4.96 12.50
CA ASP A 68 -0.83 3.54 12.83
C ASP A 68 -2.23 2.90 12.92
N CYS A 69 -3.29 3.71 12.75
CA CYS A 69 -4.67 3.24 12.74
C CYS A 69 -5.51 3.88 11.63
N LEU A 70 -6.65 3.26 11.30
CA LEU A 70 -7.56 3.76 10.25
C LEU A 70 -8.15 5.14 10.59
N ALA A 71 -8.22 5.53 11.86
CA ALA A 71 -8.74 6.82 12.29
C ALA A 71 -7.78 7.98 12.01
N ASP A 72 -6.48 7.71 11.78
CA ASP A 72 -5.48 8.75 11.53
C ASP A 72 -5.67 9.47 10.20
N VAL A 73 -6.55 8.97 9.32
CA VAL A 73 -7.07 9.74 8.18
C VAL A 73 -7.72 11.07 8.60
N ALA A 74 -8.12 11.21 9.87
CA ALA A 74 -8.58 12.47 10.45
C ALA A 74 -7.54 13.58 10.33
N MET A 75 -6.24 13.26 10.37
CA MET A 75 -5.15 14.22 10.15
C MET A 75 -5.22 14.82 8.73
N LEU A 76 -5.43 13.97 7.71
CA LEU A 76 -5.58 14.44 6.33
C LEU A 76 -6.87 15.26 6.16
N ARG A 77 -7.95 14.82 6.80
CA ARG A 77 -9.25 15.50 6.76
C ARG A 77 -9.21 16.90 7.38
N ALA A 78 -8.31 17.13 8.34
CA ALA A 78 -8.09 18.45 8.93
C ALA A 78 -7.43 19.45 7.93
N GLU A 79 -6.84 18.96 6.84
CA GLU A 79 -6.15 19.78 5.83
C GLU A 79 -6.77 19.61 4.42
N PRO A 80 -8.04 19.96 4.22
CA PRO A 80 -8.75 19.73 2.95
C PRO A 80 -8.17 20.54 1.78
N ALA A 81 -7.47 21.64 2.05
CA ALA A 81 -6.75 22.39 1.02
C ALA A 81 -5.59 21.60 0.39
N VAL A 82 -5.03 20.63 1.12
CA VAL A 82 -3.93 19.77 0.67
C VAL A 82 -4.45 18.43 0.16
N PHE A 83 -5.33 17.77 0.92
CA PHE A 83 -5.74 16.39 0.65
C PHE A 83 -7.12 16.25 -0.02
N GLY A 84 -7.86 17.36 -0.12
CA GLY A 84 -9.24 17.37 -0.61
C GLY A 84 -10.22 16.75 0.38
N PRO A 85 -11.43 16.35 -0.07
CA PRO A 85 -12.38 15.66 0.79
C PRO A 85 -11.87 14.28 1.20
N VAL A 86 -11.70 14.06 2.51
CA VAL A 86 -11.30 12.79 3.11
C VAL A 86 -12.49 12.17 3.85
N ALA A 87 -12.67 10.85 3.69
CA ALA A 87 -13.79 10.14 4.30
C ALA A 87 -13.66 10.08 5.83
N SER A 88 -14.78 9.87 6.51
CA SER A 88 -14.79 9.63 7.96
C SER A 88 -14.33 8.23 8.32
N ASP A 89 -13.86 8.06 9.56
CA ASP A 89 -13.33 6.81 10.10
C ASP A 89 -14.35 5.65 9.97
N PRO A 90 -15.66 5.83 10.29
CA PRO A 90 -16.66 4.80 10.04
C PRO A 90 -16.89 4.50 8.55
N THR A 91 -16.61 5.45 7.65
CA THR A 91 -16.69 5.23 6.20
C THR A 91 -15.49 4.45 5.69
N VAL A 92 -14.30 4.75 6.21
CA VAL A 92 -13.08 3.99 5.94
C VAL A 92 -13.24 2.55 6.42
N SER A 93 -13.61 2.34 7.68
CA SER A 93 -13.82 1.00 8.26
C SER A 93 -14.82 0.17 7.43
N ARG A 94 -15.99 0.71 7.08
CA ARG A 94 -16.97 0.01 6.24
C ARG A 94 -16.44 -0.37 4.86
N LEU A 95 -15.60 0.47 4.25
CA LEU A 95 -14.96 0.12 2.97
C LEU A 95 -13.99 -1.04 3.17
N ILE A 96 -13.13 -0.98 4.18
CA ILE A 96 -12.18 -2.05 4.49
C ILE A 96 -12.93 -3.36 4.75
N ASP A 97 -14.01 -3.36 5.54
CA ASP A 97 -14.84 -4.54 5.77
C ASP A 97 -15.43 -5.09 4.47
N THR A 98 -15.92 -4.19 3.60
CA THR A 98 -16.49 -4.56 2.29
C THR A 98 -15.44 -5.21 1.38
N LEU A 99 -14.22 -4.67 1.36
CA LEU A 99 -13.12 -5.20 0.57
C LEU A 99 -12.64 -6.54 1.15
N ALA A 100 -12.51 -6.65 2.47
CA ALA A 100 -12.13 -7.87 3.17
C ALA A 100 -13.13 -9.01 2.92
N ALA A 101 -14.43 -8.73 3.03
CA ALA A 101 -15.50 -9.69 2.74
C ALA A 101 -15.51 -10.14 1.27
N SER A 102 -14.87 -9.39 0.36
CA SER A 102 -14.77 -9.74 -1.06
C SER A 102 -13.58 -10.66 -1.38
N GLY A 103 -12.79 -11.02 -0.36
CA GLY A 103 -11.66 -11.94 -0.46
C GLY A 103 -10.71 -11.61 -1.62
N GLU A 104 -10.33 -12.64 -2.37
CA GLU A 104 -9.35 -12.50 -3.46
C GLU A 104 -9.81 -11.60 -4.61
N LYS A 105 -11.10 -11.31 -4.77
CA LYS A 105 -11.56 -10.44 -5.86
C LYS A 105 -11.05 -9.01 -5.68
N ALA A 106 -11.17 -8.47 -4.47
CA ALA A 106 -10.68 -7.13 -4.14
C ALA A 106 -9.15 -7.07 -4.18
N LEU A 107 -8.49 -8.09 -3.61
CA LEU A 107 -7.03 -8.18 -3.62
C LEU A 107 -6.48 -8.23 -5.04
N ARG A 108 -7.05 -9.05 -5.93
CA ARG A 108 -6.63 -9.10 -7.35
C ARG A 108 -6.81 -7.75 -8.06
N ALA A 109 -7.90 -7.04 -7.81
CA ALA A 109 -8.12 -5.73 -8.42
C ALA A 109 -7.08 -4.70 -7.96
N ILE A 110 -6.78 -4.65 -6.65
CA ILE A 110 -5.76 -3.75 -6.08
C ILE A 110 -4.37 -4.12 -6.59
N ARG A 111 -4.03 -5.41 -6.62
CA ARG A 111 -2.75 -5.88 -7.16
C ARG A 111 -2.62 -5.44 -8.62
N ALA A 112 -3.62 -5.73 -9.46
CA ALA A 112 -3.63 -5.40 -10.89
C ALA A 112 -3.35 -3.92 -11.16
N ALA A 113 -4.02 -3.03 -10.42
CA ALA A 113 -3.79 -1.59 -10.50
C ALA A 113 -2.35 -1.21 -10.09
N ARG A 114 -1.84 -1.78 -8.99
CA ARG A 114 -0.45 -1.53 -8.55
C ARG A 114 0.57 -2.01 -9.57
N ALA A 115 0.36 -3.17 -10.21
CA ALA A 115 1.28 -3.69 -11.21
C ALA A 115 1.24 -2.95 -12.54
N GLU A 116 0.07 -2.44 -12.93
CA GLU A 116 -0.03 -1.50 -14.05
C GLU A 116 0.78 -0.23 -13.79
N VAL A 117 0.59 0.37 -12.61
CA VAL A 117 1.30 1.59 -12.21
C VAL A 117 2.80 1.35 -12.09
N ARG A 118 3.22 0.23 -11.49
CA ARG A 118 4.62 -0.19 -11.41
C ARG A 118 5.27 -0.26 -12.78
N ARG A 119 4.63 -0.93 -13.75
CA ARG A 119 5.11 -0.98 -15.15
C ARG A 119 5.26 0.40 -15.76
N HIS A 120 4.36 1.33 -15.42
CA HIS A 120 4.50 2.70 -15.88
C HIS A 120 5.70 3.40 -15.24
N VAL A 121 5.87 3.30 -13.93
CA VAL A 121 6.98 3.90 -13.18
C VAL A 121 8.33 3.33 -13.64
N TRP A 122 8.46 2.02 -13.79
CA TRP A 122 9.68 1.39 -14.28
C TRP A 122 10.03 1.85 -15.71
N ARG A 123 9.03 1.98 -16.59
CA ARG A 123 9.25 2.56 -17.92
C ARG A 123 9.75 4.01 -17.86
N LEU A 124 9.28 4.81 -16.90
CA LEU A 124 9.76 6.18 -16.70
C LEU A 124 11.19 6.21 -16.15
N ALA A 125 11.56 5.25 -15.29
CA ALA A 125 12.92 5.12 -14.76
C ALA A 125 13.93 4.68 -15.83
N GLY A 126 13.48 4.00 -16.89
CA GLY A 126 14.31 3.66 -18.03
C GLY A 126 15.48 2.77 -17.65
N ARG A 127 16.72 3.25 -17.79
CA ARG A 127 17.93 2.47 -17.46
C ARG A 127 18.13 2.26 -15.96
N GLU A 128 17.50 3.10 -15.14
CA GLU A 128 17.52 3.00 -13.67
C GLU A 128 16.41 2.08 -13.14
N ALA A 129 15.61 1.48 -14.03
CA ALA A 129 14.56 0.54 -13.64
C ALA A 129 15.16 -0.80 -13.20
N PRO A 130 14.55 -1.49 -12.23
CA PRO A 130 15.07 -2.77 -11.72
C PRO A 130 14.99 -3.89 -12.76
N ASP A 131 14.17 -3.74 -13.81
CA ASP A 131 14.03 -4.68 -14.92
C ASP A 131 14.88 -4.32 -16.15
N ALA A 132 15.67 -3.24 -16.10
CA ALA A 132 16.46 -2.77 -17.25
C ALA A 132 17.47 -3.81 -17.77
N GLY A 133 17.95 -4.70 -16.89
CA GLY A 133 18.85 -5.81 -17.23
C GLY A 133 18.14 -7.06 -17.77
N GLY A 134 16.82 -7.05 -17.94
CA GLY A 134 16.02 -8.19 -18.39
C GLY A 134 15.68 -9.20 -17.28
N THR A 135 16.17 -8.99 -16.06
CA THR A 135 15.89 -9.78 -14.86
C THR A 135 15.58 -8.85 -13.71
N VAL A 136 14.72 -9.28 -12.78
CA VAL A 136 14.40 -8.53 -11.56
C VAL A 136 14.83 -9.35 -10.35
N THR A 137 15.62 -8.75 -9.47
CA THR A 137 15.99 -9.36 -8.18
C THR A 137 14.88 -9.11 -7.16
N VAL A 138 14.42 -10.17 -6.50
CA VAL A 138 13.42 -10.09 -5.43
C VAL A 138 14.01 -10.66 -4.16
N ASP A 139 14.14 -9.80 -3.15
CA ASP A 139 14.50 -10.20 -1.80
C ASP A 139 13.25 -10.69 -1.05
N LEU A 140 13.41 -11.79 -0.32
CA LEU A 140 12.33 -12.44 0.44
C LEU A 140 12.72 -12.48 1.90
N ASP A 141 12.01 -11.72 2.72
CA ASP A 141 12.33 -11.64 4.14
C ASP A 141 11.09 -11.69 5.03
N GLY A 142 11.27 -12.30 6.21
CA GLY A 142 10.28 -12.35 7.26
C GLY A 142 10.33 -11.06 8.09
N VAL A 143 9.24 -10.30 8.10
CA VAL A 143 9.14 -9.06 8.88
C VAL A 143 8.32 -9.31 10.13
N LEU A 144 8.77 -8.81 11.28
CA LEU A 144 7.98 -8.87 12.52
C LEU A 144 7.04 -7.68 12.62
N VAL A 145 5.75 -7.96 12.81
CA VAL A 145 4.72 -6.95 13.11
C VAL A 145 4.24 -7.18 14.53
N ILE A 146 4.65 -6.31 15.45
CA ILE A 146 4.31 -6.44 16.87
C ILE A 146 2.81 -6.24 17.06
N ALA A 147 2.19 -7.13 17.83
CA ALA A 147 0.82 -6.98 18.29
C ALA A 147 0.77 -6.96 19.82
N HIS A 148 -0.09 -6.11 20.37
CA HIS A 148 -0.30 -5.99 21.82
C HIS A 148 -1.61 -6.62 22.28
N SER A 149 -2.21 -7.49 21.45
CA SER A 149 -3.49 -8.13 21.71
C SER A 149 -3.56 -9.47 20.99
N ASP A 150 -4.40 -10.38 21.48
CA ASP A 150 -4.63 -11.72 20.92
C ASP A 150 -5.53 -11.68 19.67
N LYS A 151 -5.06 -10.95 18.65
CA LYS A 151 -5.66 -11.00 17.31
C LYS A 151 -5.40 -12.37 16.69
N GLU A 152 -6.26 -12.78 15.76
CA GLU A 152 -6.06 -13.98 14.95
C GLU A 152 -4.63 -13.99 14.37
N ASP A 153 -3.94 -15.13 14.51
CA ASP A 153 -2.53 -15.34 14.11
C ASP A 153 -1.46 -14.52 14.86
N ALA A 154 -1.82 -13.72 15.86
CA ALA A 154 -0.82 -13.14 16.75
C ALA A 154 -0.26 -14.25 17.66
N ALA A 155 1.06 -14.43 17.66
CA ALA A 155 1.72 -15.49 18.41
C ALA A 155 3.12 -15.06 18.89
N PRO A 156 3.71 -15.76 19.88
CA PRO A 156 5.09 -15.55 20.28
C PRO A 156 6.06 -15.73 19.10
N THR A 157 7.02 -14.82 18.96
CA THR A 157 7.99 -14.81 17.86
C THR A 157 9.34 -15.34 18.34
N TRP A 158 10.20 -15.72 17.38
CA TRP A 158 11.56 -16.17 17.70
C TRP A 158 12.44 -15.08 18.35
N GLN A 159 12.14 -13.80 18.08
CA GLN A 159 12.81 -12.66 18.72
C GLN A 159 12.24 -12.35 20.12
N ARG A 160 11.43 -13.25 20.69
CA ARG A 160 10.79 -13.09 22.01
C ARG A 160 9.87 -11.87 22.07
N THR A 161 9.28 -11.48 20.94
CA THR A 161 8.17 -10.53 20.86
C THR A 161 6.85 -11.29 20.66
N TYR A 162 5.74 -10.58 20.54
CA TYR A 162 4.43 -11.14 20.23
C TYR A 162 3.81 -10.40 19.05
N GLY A 163 3.26 -11.12 18.08
CA GLY A 163 2.68 -10.51 16.89
C GLY A 163 2.61 -11.44 15.69
N HIS A 164 2.82 -10.89 14.50
CA HIS A 164 2.80 -11.62 13.24
C HIS A 164 4.20 -11.67 12.62
N HIS A 165 4.42 -12.66 11.75
CA HIS A 165 5.69 -12.81 11.03
C HIS A 165 5.46 -12.93 9.51
N PRO A 166 4.82 -11.93 8.86
CA PRO A 166 4.58 -11.96 7.42
C PRO A 166 5.86 -12.21 6.61
N LEU A 167 5.73 -12.94 5.51
CA LEU A 167 6.78 -13.05 4.50
C LEU A 167 6.55 -11.97 3.45
N MET A 168 7.55 -11.13 3.24
CA MET A 168 7.50 -10.00 2.32
C MET A 168 8.43 -10.27 1.13
N GLY A 169 8.00 -9.84 -0.05
CA GLY A 169 8.84 -9.80 -1.25
C GLY A 169 9.10 -8.37 -1.67
N PHE A 170 10.37 -7.99 -1.78
CA PHE A 170 10.82 -6.67 -2.19
C PHE A 170 11.62 -6.76 -3.48
N VAL A 171 11.26 -5.96 -4.49
CA VAL A 171 12.14 -5.77 -5.64
C VAL A 171 13.33 -4.92 -5.19
N ASP A 172 14.53 -5.42 -5.46
CA ASP A 172 15.78 -4.71 -5.25
C ASP A 172 16.03 -3.77 -6.45
N HIS A 173 16.19 -2.49 -6.16
CA HIS A 173 16.50 -1.43 -7.14
C HIS A 173 18.01 -1.17 -7.26
N GLY A 174 18.84 -2.02 -6.67
CA GLY A 174 20.29 -1.92 -6.72
C GLY A 174 20.86 -0.81 -5.84
N PRO A 175 22.17 -0.49 -5.99
CA PRO A 175 22.84 0.50 -5.16
C PRO A 175 22.18 1.89 -5.24
N GLY A 176 21.74 2.40 -4.09
CA GLY A 176 21.06 3.71 -4.00
C GLY A 176 19.55 3.66 -4.22
N GLY A 177 19.00 2.52 -4.64
CA GLY A 177 17.57 2.26 -4.70
C GLY A 177 17.01 1.76 -3.36
N THR A 178 15.73 2.01 -3.11
CA THR A 178 14.99 1.44 -1.97
C THR A 178 14.26 0.18 -2.40
N GLY A 179 14.06 -0.77 -1.48
CA GLY A 179 13.23 -1.96 -1.74
C GLY A 179 11.78 -1.58 -2.06
N GLU A 180 11.22 -2.16 -3.11
CA GLU A 180 9.82 -1.96 -3.51
C GLU A 180 8.97 -3.18 -3.10
N PRO A 181 8.00 -3.06 -2.17
CA PRO A 181 7.18 -4.20 -1.75
C PRO A 181 6.24 -4.67 -2.87
N VAL A 182 6.43 -5.88 -3.35
CA VAL A 182 5.63 -6.48 -4.44
C VAL A 182 4.72 -7.60 -3.99
N ALA A 183 5.07 -8.30 -2.91
CA ALA A 183 4.30 -9.42 -2.36
C ALA A 183 4.29 -9.40 -0.83
N ALA A 184 3.21 -9.90 -0.25
CA ALA A 184 3.09 -10.16 1.18
C ALA A 184 2.26 -11.42 1.39
N LEU A 185 2.76 -12.33 2.22
CA LEU A 185 2.02 -13.45 2.75
C LEU A 185 1.89 -13.26 4.26
N LEU A 186 0.66 -13.09 4.73
CA LEU A 186 0.36 -13.00 6.16
C LEU A 186 0.60 -14.37 6.79
N ARG A 187 1.32 -14.38 7.91
CA ARG A 187 1.69 -15.60 8.64
C ARG A 187 1.67 -15.33 10.15
N PRO A 188 1.40 -16.35 10.97
CA PRO A 188 1.42 -16.19 12.41
C PRO A 188 2.81 -15.85 12.96
N GLY A 189 2.86 -15.25 14.15
CA GLY A 189 4.11 -14.81 14.78
C GLY A 189 5.15 -15.91 15.01
N ASN A 190 4.69 -17.15 15.20
CA ASN A 190 5.52 -18.33 15.40
C ASN A 190 5.94 -19.01 14.08
N ALA A 191 5.64 -18.41 12.92
CA ALA A 191 6.10 -18.93 11.64
C ALA A 191 7.65 -18.94 11.56
N GLY A 192 8.20 -19.99 10.95
CA GLY A 192 9.65 -20.13 10.78
C GLY A 192 10.29 -19.03 9.93
N SER A 193 11.57 -18.76 10.19
CA SER A 193 12.40 -17.95 9.29
C SER A 193 12.67 -18.72 8.00
N VAL A 194 12.80 -18.00 6.88
CA VAL A 194 13.06 -18.63 5.58
C VAL A 194 14.51 -19.12 5.54
N ARG A 195 14.76 -20.36 5.96
CA ARG A 195 15.98 -21.08 5.55
C ARG A 195 15.63 -21.88 4.30
N HIS A 196 16.05 -21.41 3.13
CA HIS A 196 16.05 -22.17 1.87
C HIS A 196 14.79 -23.03 1.63
N GLU A 197 13.60 -22.41 1.57
CA GLU A 197 12.41 -23.11 1.07
C GLU A 197 11.88 -22.41 -0.18
N VAL A 198 11.72 -23.19 -1.24
CA VAL A 198 11.14 -22.80 -2.51
C VAL A 198 9.67 -22.39 -2.26
N ALA A 199 9.40 -21.09 -2.30
CA ALA A 199 8.03 -20.62 -2.41
C ALA A 199 7.52 -20.92 -3.83
N GLN A 200 6.31 -21.46 -3.95
CA GLN A 200 5.65 -21.55 -5.25
C GLN A 200 5.20 -20.15 -5.66
N PHE A 201 5.75 -19.67 -6.77
CA PHE A 201 5.39 -18.40 -7.39
C PHE A 201 4.48 -18.66 -8.58
N GLU A 202 3.28 -18.08 -8.56
CA GLU A 202 2.50 -17.93 -9.78
C GLU A 202 2.89 -16.61 -10.43
N TRP A 203 3.64 -16.69 -11.54
CA TRP A 203 3.90 -15.56 -12.42
C TRP A 203 2.64 -15.28 -13.24
N LEU A 204 1.74 -14.44 -12.70
CA LEU A 204 0.62 -13.93 -13.48
C LEU A 204 1.17 -12.88 -14.44
N HIS A 205 1.07 -13.15 -15.74
CA HIS A 205 1.56 -12.30 -16.85
C HIS A 205 1.47 -10.78 -16.55
N ARG A 206 2.62 -10.18 -16.18
CA ARG A 206 2.90 -8.78 -15.74
C ARG A 206 3.18 -8.63 -14.24
N LEU A 207 4.45 -8.82 -13.87
CA LEU A 207 5.14 -8.17 -12.73
C LEU A 207 4.40 -8.18 -11.38
N GLU A 208 3.52 -9.15 -11.16
CA GLU A 208 2.92 -9.45 -9.87
C GLU A 208 3.45 -10.77 -9.36
N VAL A 209 3.85 -10.75 -8.10
CA VAL A 209 4.27 -11.94 -7.39
C VAL A 209 3.24 -12.18 -6.29
N ARG A 210 2.56 -13.32 -6.33
CA ARG A 210 1.74 -13.80 -5.21
C ARG A 210 2.48 -14.94 -4.54
N LEU A 211 2.78 -14.76 -3.26
CA LEU A 211 3.22 -15.85 -2.39
C LEU A 211 1.99 -16.67 -1.99
N MET A 212 2.00 -17.97 -2.29
CA MET A 212 0.94 -18.88 -1.90
C MET A 212 1.21 -19.43 -0.49
N SER A 213 0.18 -19.52 0.35
CA SER A 213 0.26 -20.34 1.58
C SER A 213 0.31 -21.82 1.18
N LYS A 214 1.08 -22.64 1.91
CA LYS A 214 0.92 -24.10 1.83
C LYS A 214 -0.53 -24.42 2.24
N VAL A 215 -1.21 -25.25 1.44
CA VAL A 215 -2.46 -25.90 1.82
C VAL A 215 -2.19 -26.85 2.97
#